data_AF-A0A2Y9R8D9-F1
#
_entry.id   AF-A0A2Y9R8D9-F1
#
_cell.length_a   1.000
_cell.length_b   1.000
_cell.length_c   1.000
_cell.angle_alpha   90.00
_cell.angle_beta   90.00
_cell.angle_gamma   90.00
#
_symmetry.space_group_name_H-M   'P 1'
#
loop_
_entity.id
_entity.type
_entity.pdbx_description
1 polymer ?
#
loop_
_entity_poly.entity_id
_entity_poly.type
_entity_poly.pdbx_seq_one_letter_code
_entity_poly.pdbx_strand_id
1 'polypeptide(L)'
;MRKVLETVFDEVIMVDVLDSGDSAHLTLMKRPELGVTLTKLHCWSLTQYSKCVFMDADTLVLANIDDLFEREEFSAAPDPGWPDCFNSGVFVYQPSAETYNQLLQFASEKGSFDGGDQGLLNTFFSNWATTDIRKHLPFIYNLSSISIYSYLPAFKVFGANAKVVHFLGQTKPWNYTYDPKTKSMKIDAHDPAMIHPEFLNTWWDIFTTSVLPLLQQSGLVKETASYLKVEEVSGDVSHLSLGETPAAAQPFVSSEERKERWEQGQADYMGADSFDNIQKKLDTYLQ
;
A
#
# COMPACT_ATOMS: atom_id res chain seq x y z
N MET A 1 14.77 -14.21 -1.18
CA MET A 1 13.72 -13.61 -0.32
C MET A 1 12.77 -14.66 0.27
N ARG A 2 12.09 -15.50 -0.55
CA ARG A 2 11.14 -16.52 -0.07
C ARG A 2 11.62 -17.38 1.11
N LYS A 3 12.83 -17.94 1.03
CA LYS A 3 13.41 -18.75 2.12
C LYS A 3 13.54 -18.00 3.45
N VAL A 4 13.71 -16.68 3.40
CA VAL A 4 13.76 -15.84 4.61
C VAL A 4 12.36 -15.63 5.16
N LEU A 5 11.36 -15.43 4.30
CA LEU A 5 9.95 -15.39 4.72
C LEU A 5 9.55 -16.69 5.43
N GLU A 6 9.97 -17.84 4.92
CA GLU A 6 9.72 -19.17 5.52
C GLU A 6 10.40 -19.35 6.90
N THR A 7 11.31 -18.46 7.31
CA THR A 7 11.87 -18.45 8.68
C THR A 7 11.13 -17.54 9.64
N VAL A 8 10.26 -16.66 9.12
CA VAL A 8 9.53 -15.65 9.91
C VAL A 8 8.04 -15.98 9.99
N PHE A 9 7.45 -16.44 8.90
CA PHE A 9 6.04 -16.82 8.81
C PHE A 9 5.91 -18.34 8.93
N ASP A 10 4.86 -18.78 9.64
CA ASP A 10 4.54 -20.21 9.77
C ASP A 10 4.16 -20.86 8.42
N GLU A 11 3.54 -20.08 7.53
CA GLU A 11 3.11 -20.53 6.21
C GLU A 11 3.40 -19.45 5.16
N VAL A 12 4.01 -19.83 4.03
CA VAL A 12 4.25 -18.94 2.88
C VAL A 12 3.52 -19.48 1.66
N ILE A 13 2.46 -18.78 1.27
CA ILE A 13 1.55 -19.20 0.21
C ILE A 13 1.91 -18.48 -1.07
N MET A 14 2.22 -19.26 -2.11
CA MET A 14 2.42 -18.73 -3.44
C MET A 14 1.04 -18.49 -4.07
N VAL A 15 0.85 -17.27 -4.57
CA VAL A 15 -0.37 -16.86 -5.25
C VAL A 15 0.00 -16.48 -6.68
N ASP A 16 -0.65 -17.10 -7.65
CA ASP A 16 -0.44 -16.79 -9.06
C ASP A 16 -1.30 -15.59 -9.45
N VAL A 17 -0.63 -14.47 -9.73
CA VAL A 17 -1.26 -13.23 -10.18
C VAL A 17 -2.00 -13.42 -11.52
N LEU A 18 -1.62 -14.43 -12.33
CA LEU A 18 -1.94 -14.52 -13.76
C LEU A 18 -2.33 -15.92 -14.29
N ASP A 19 -2.61 -16.95 -13.48
CA ASP A 19 -2.95 -18.27 -14.06
C ASP A 19 -4.39 -18.35 -14.60
N SER A 20 -4.45 -18.46 -15.93
CA SER A 20 -5.57 -18.36 -16.87
C SER A 20 -6.56 -19.54 -16.92
N GLY A 21 -6.56 -20.43 -15.91
CA GLY A 21 -7.41 -21.62 -15.89
C GLY A 21 -8.89 -21.34 -15.56
N ASP A 22 -9.19 -20.19 -14.94
CA ASP A 22 -10.54 -19.81 -14.53
C ASP A 22 -11.13 -18.74 -15.45
N SER A 23 -12.40 -18.95 -15.86
CA SER A 23 -13.19 -18.02 -16.67
C SER A 23 -13.32 -16.62 -16.03
N ALA A 24 -13.28 -16.52 -14.69
CA ALA A 24 -13.21 -15.25 -13.99
C ALA A 24 -11.88 -14.53 -14.27
N HIS A 25 -10.75 -15.26 -14.20
CA HIS A 25 -9.39 -14.76 -14.47
C HIS A 25 -9.24 -14.20 -15.90
N LEU A 26 -9.83 -14.87 -16.89
CA LEU A 26 -9.81 -14.43 -18.29
C LEU A 26 -10.59 -13.13 -18.54
N THR A 27 -11.66 -12.89 -17.78
CA THR A 27 -12.43 -11.63 -17.87
C THR A 27 -11.69 -10.50 -17.15
N LEU A 28 -10.96 -10.83 -16.09
CA LEU A 28 -10.12 -9.92 -15.31
C LEU A 28 -8.84 -9.48 -16.06
N MET A 29 -8.32 -10.27 -17.00
CA MET A 29 -7.23 -9.84 -17.91
C MET A 29 -7.59 -8.64 -18.79
N LYS A 30 -8.86 -8.24 -18.85
CA LYS A 30 -9.29 -6.99 -19.50
C LYS A 30 -9.09 -5.74 -18.64
N ARG A 31 -8.66 -5.89 -17.38
CA ARG A 31 -8.46 -4.83 -16.39
C ARG A 31 -7.11 -4.95 -15.67
N PRO A 32 -5.99 -4.73 -16.38
CA PRO A 32 -4.63 -4.91 -15.85
C PRO A 32 -4.32 -4.03 -14.63
N GLU A 33 -5.05 -2.92 -14.45
CA GLU A 33 -4.94 -2.03 -13.29
C GLU A 33 -5.30 -2.71 -11.96
N LEU A 34 -6.08 -3.80 -11.99
CA LEU A 34 -6.53 -4.52 -10.79
C LEU A 34 -5.55 -5.61 -10.33
N GLY A 35 -4.40 -5.83 -10.99
CA GLY A 35 -3.55 -7.00 -10.71
C GLY A 35 -3.10 -7.15 -9.25
N VAL A 36 -2.69 -6.04 -8.61
CA VAL A 36 -2.26 -6.04 -7.20
C VAL A 36 -3.46 -6.25 -6.26
N THR A 37 -4.57 -5.60 -6.57
CA THR A 37 -5.86 -5.74 -5.87
C THR A 37 -6.32 -7.19 -5.82
N LEU A 38 -6.25 -7.90 -6.93
CA LEU A 38 -6.73 -9.29 -7.04
C LEU A 38 -5.86 -10.27 -6.26
N THR A 39 -4.55 -10.00 -6.22
CA THR A 39 -3.61 -10.82 -5.43
C THR A 39 -4.00 -10.81 -3.95
N LYS A 40 -4.41 -9.65 -3.42
CA LYS A 40 -4.87 -9.50 -2.04
C LYS A 40 -6.14 -10.29 -1.73
N LEU A 41 -7.07 -10.43 -2.69
CA LEU A 41 -8.31 -11.17 -2.49
C LEU A 41 -8.10 -12.67 -2.22
N HIS A 42 -6.96 -13.24 -2.64
CA HIS A 42 -6.62 -14.62 -2.30
C HIS A 42 -6.54 -14.87 -0.80
N CYS A 43 -6.46 -13.83 0.04
CA CYS A 43 -6.55 -13.99 1.49
C CYS A 43 -7.89 -14.66 1.91
N TRP A 44 -8.99 -14.49 1.17
CA TRP A 44 -10.26 -15.21 1.40
C TRP A 44 -10.20 -16.70 1.02
N SER A 45 -9.24 -17.14 0.22
CA SER A 45 -9.08 -18.55 -0.15
C SER A 45 -8.45 -19.42 0.95
N LEU A 46 -7.93 -18.78 2.02
CA LEU A 46 -7.19 -19.42 3.12
C LEU A 46 -8.10 -20.15 4.12
N THR A 47 -8.92 -21.06 3.61
CA THR A 47 -9.98 -21.77 4.35
C THR A 47 -9.48 -22.75 5.43
N GLN A 48 -8.16 -22.95 5.55
CA GLN A 48 -7.56 -23.60 6.71
C GLN A 48 -7.70 -22.77 8.00
N TYR A 49 -7.95 -21.46 7.88
CA TYR A 49 -8.20 -20.56 9.01
C TYR A 49 -9.68 -20.20 9.11
N SER A 50 -10.22 -20.15 10.33
CA SER A 50 -11.62 -19.76 10.57
C SER A 50 -11.85 -18.24 10.60
N LYS A 51 -10.80 -17.46 10.84
CA LYS A 51 -10.80 -16.00 10.91
C LYS A 51 -9.37 -15.51 10.78
N CYS A 52 -9.18 -14.40 10.08
CA CYS A 52 -7.87 -13.79 9.89
C CYS A 52 -7.94 -12.27 10.10
N VAL A 53 -6.80 -11.69 10.45
CA VAL A 53 -6.57 -10.25 10.36
C VAL A 53 -5.62 -10.05 9.18
N PHE A 54 -6.11 -9.39 8.12
CA PHE A 54 -5.25 -8.97 7.03
C PHE A 54 -4.51 -7.69 7.45
N MET A 55 -3.23 -7.59 7.09
CA MET A 55 -2.40 -6.40 7.29
C MET A 55 -1.55 -6.16 6.03
N ASP A 56 -1.55 -4.95 5.49
CA ASP A 56 -0.65 -4.58 4.39
C ASP A 56 0.82 -4.64 4.86
N ALA A 57 1.74 -4.93 3.92
CA ALA A 57 3.16 -5.15 4.23
C ALA A 57 3.91 -3.88 4.70
N ASP A 58 3.30 -2.71 4.53
CA ASP A 58 3.75 -1.40 5.02
C ASP A 58 3.02 -0.97 6.30
N THR A 59 2.53 -1.94 7.08
CA THR A 59 2.07 -1.73 8.46
C THR A 59 3.13 -2.16 9.48
N LEU A 60 3.08 -1.59 10.68
CA LEU A 60 3.93 -1.93 11.81
C LEU A 60 3.10 -2.07 13.08
N VAL A 61 3.17 -3.24 13.72
CA VAL A 61 2.55 -3.51 15.02
C VAL A 61 3.43 -2.95 16.13
N LEU A 62 2.85 -2.12 17.01
CA LEU A 62 3.50 -1.49 18.16
C LEU A 62 3.10 -2.11 19.50
N ALA A 63 1.96 -2.81 19.53
CA ALA A 63 1.43 -3.48 20.71
C ALA A 63 0.60 -4.71 20.31
N ASN A 64 0.29 -5.59 21.26
CA ASN A 64 -0.54 -6.76 20.98
C ASN A 64 -1.92 -6.36 20.43
N ILE A 65 -2.34 -7.03 19.35
CA ILE A 65 -3.60 -6.79 18.63
C ILE A 65 -4.46 -8.05 18.49
N ASP A 66 -4.18 -9.12 19.24
CA ASP A 66 -4.95 -10.37 19.16
C ASP A 66 -6.43 -10.19 19.53
N ASP A 67 -6.77 -9.12 20.24
CA ASP A 67 -8.15 -8.73 20.53
C ASP A 67 -8.95 -8.38 19.27
N LEU A 68 -8.29 -8.15 18.12
CA LEU A 68 -8.97 -8.06 16.82
C LEU A 68 -9.68 -9.35 16.42
N PHE A 69 -9.23 -10.52 16.89
CA PHE A 69 -9.91 -11.79 16.60
C PHE A 69 -11.27 -11.93 17.30
N GLU A 70 -11.62 -11.03 18.21
CA GLU A 70 -12.96 -10.93 18.80
C GLU A 70 -13.97 -10.29 17.82
N ARG A 71 -13.51 -9.65 16.75
CA ARG A 71 -14.35 -8.94 15.77
C ARG A 71 -14.93 -9.88 14.71
N GLU A 72 -15.97 -9.43 14.02
CA GLU A 72 -16.62 -10.15 12.93
C GLU A 72 -16.22 -9.60 11.56
N GLU A 73 -16.49 -10.34 10.48
CA GLU A 73 -16.33 -9.82 9.12
C GLU A 73 -17.45 -8.81 8.80
N PHE A 74 -17.21 -7.69 8.12
CA PHE A 74 -15.93 -7.09 7.76
C PHE A 74 -15.64 -5.96 8.75
N SER A 75 -14.58 -6.07 9.57
CA SER A 75 -14.21 -5.03 10.54
C SER A 75 -12.92 -4.34 10.11
N ALA A 76 -12.95 -3.02 9.97
CA ALA A 76 -11.80 -2.22 9.54
C ALA A 76 -11.84 -0.83 10.20
N ALA A 77 -10.73 -0.10 10.14
CA ALA A 77 -10.65 1.27 10.63
C ALA A 77 -11.09 2.26 9.53
N PRO A 78 -11.61 3.45 9.89
CA PRO A 78 -11.96 4.49 8.91
C PRO A 78 -10.74 4.96 8.11
N ASP A 79 -10.94 5.25 6.84
CA ASP A 79 -9.97 5.94 6.01
C ASP A 79 -9.83 7.41 6.42
N PRO A 80 -8.60 7.94 6.56
CA PRO A 80 -8.40 9.32 7.00
C PRO A 80 -8.77 10.37 5.96
N GLY A 81 -8.85 10.01 4.68
CA GLY A 81 -9.25 10.91 3.60
C GLY A 81 -10.77 11.00 3.47
N TRP A 82 -11.44 9.86 3.38
CA TRP A 82 -12.91 9.77 3.30
C TRP A 82 -13.45 8.81 4.37
N PRO A 83 -13.88 9.29 5.54
CA PRO A 83 -14.14 8.46 6.72
C PRO A 83 -15.40 7.56 6.62
N ASP A 84 -16.26 7.77 5.63
CA ASP A 84 -17.35 6.84 5.30
C ASP A 84 -16.86 5.62 4.51
N CYS A 85 -15.60 5.64 4.07
CA CYS A 85 -14.88 4.46 3.60
C CYS A 85 -13.99 3.94 4.72
N PHE A 86 -13.82 2.62 4.79
CA PHE A 86 -12.77 2.03 5.60
C PHE A 86 -11.44 2.00 4.83
N ASN A 87 -10.34 2.03 5.58
CA ASN A 87 -9.02 1.74 5.05
C ASN A 87 -8.81 0.22 4.97
N SER A 88 -8.43 -0.31 3.81
CA SER A 88 -8.24 -1.75 3.60
C SER A 88 -6.87 -2.26 4.03
N GLY A 89 -6.02 -1.43 4.64
CA GLY A 89 -4.69 -1.84 5.10
C GLY A 89 -4.69 -2.72 6.34
N VAL A 90 -5.73 -2.66 7.16
CA VAL A 90 -5.95 -3.59 8.27
C VAL A 90 -7.43 -3.91 8.38
N PHE A 91 -7.78 -5.18 8.28
CA PHE A 91 -9.17 -5.62 8.45
C PHE A 91 -9.28 -7.05 8.96
N VAL A 92 -10.39 -7.33 9.66
CA VAL A 92 -10.78 -8.66 10.14
C VAL A 92 -11.79 -9.25 9.17
N TYR A 93 -11.52 -10.48 8.73
CA TYR A 93 -12.34 -11.20 7.76
C TYR A 93 -12.40 -12.70 8.07
N GLN A 94 -13.29 -13.41 7.38
CA GLN A 94 -13.44 -14.85 7.46
C GLN A 94 -13.11 -15.48 6.11
N PRO A 95 -12.00 -16.25 6.01
CA PRO A 95 -11.71 -17.00 4.79
C PRO A 95 -12.89 -17.87 4.38
N SER A 96 -13.31 -17.73 3.12
CA SER A 96 -14.48 -18.39 2.55
C SER A 96 -14.32 -18.45 1.04
N ALA A 97 -14.35 -19.67 0.49
CA ALA A 97 -14.35 -19.87 -0.96
C ALA A 97 -15.57 -19.21 -1.62
N GLU A 98 -16.70 -19.13 -0.92
CA GLU A 98 -17.89 -18.43 -1.41
C GLU A 98 -17.64 -16.92 -1.51
N THR A 99 -17.17 -16.28 -0.43
CA THR A 99 -16.88 -14.84 -0.41
C THR A 99 -15.79 -14.48 -1.42
N TYR A 100 -14.76 -15.32 -1.56
CA TYR A 100 -13.72 -15.16 -2.58
C TYR A 100 -14.28 -15.13 -4.00
N ASN A 101 -15.10 -16.11 -4.38
CA ASN A 101 -15.71 -16.16 -5.70
C ASN A 101 -16.66 -14.98 -5.95
N GLN A 102 -17.41 -14.56 -4.92
CA GLN A 102 -18.27 -13.38 -5.01
C GLN A 102 -17.44 -12.09 -5.22
N LEU A 103 -16.32 -11.93 -4.52
CA LEU A 103 -15.41 -10.80 -4.71
C LEU A 103 -14.80 -10.78 -6.12
N LEU A 104 -14.38 -11.94 -6.65
CA LEU A 104 -13.86 -12.04 -8.02
C LEU A 104 -14.92 -11.68 -9.07
N GLN A 105 -16.13 -12.23 -8.93
CA GLN A 105 -17.24 -11.91 -9.84
C GLN A 105 -17.56 -10.41 -9.77
N PHE A 106 -17.63 -9.86 -8.56
CA PHE A 106 -17.91 -8.44 -8.35
C PHE A 106 -16.82 -7.54 -8.95
N ALA A 107 -15.54 -7.91 -8.80
CA ALA A 107 -14.42 -7.21 -9.42
C ALA A 107 -14.50 -7.23 -10.94
N SER A 108 -14.87 -8.37 -11.53
CA SER A 108 -15.07 -8.50 -12.98
C SER A 108 -16.22 -7.63 -13.49
N GLU A 109 -17.33 -7.56 -12.75
CA GLU A 109 -18.53 -6.82 -13.17
C GLU A 109 -18.40 -5.30 -12.95
N LYS A 110 -17.96 -4.89 -11.76
CA LYS A 110 -17.96 -3.48 -11.34
C LYS A 110 -16.57 -2.86 -11.31
N GLY A 111 -15.53 -3.65 -11.06
CA GLY A 111 -14.18 -3.17 -10.78
C GLY A 111 -14.08 -2.42 -9.46
N SER A 112 -13.07 -1.56 -9.36
CA SER A 112 -12.85 -0.68 -8.21
C SER A 112 -12.95 0.79 -8.61
N PHE A 113 -13.55 1.63 -7.75
CA PHE A 113 -13.66 3.06 -8.01
C PHE A 113 -12.32 3.81 -7.86
N ASP A 114 -11.36 3.26 -7.12
CA ASP A 114 -10.03 3.83 -6.93
C ASP A 114 -8.93 3.06 -7.69
N GLY A 115 -9.31 2.04 -8.46
CA GLY A 115 -8.40 1.10 -9.13
C GLY A 115 -7.67 0.12 -8.19
N GLY A 116 -7.82 0.28 -6.87
CA GLY A 116 -7.21 -0.55 -5.82
C GLY A 116 -8.18 -1.52 -5.15
N ASP A 117 -7.71 -2.24 -4.14
CA ASP A 117 -8.53 -3.14 -3.32
C ASP A 117 -9.47 -2.38 -2.39
N GLN A 118 -9.06 -1.21 -1.90
CA GLN A 118 -9.86 -0.41 -0.99
C GLN A 118 -11.21 -0.05 -1.62
N GLY A 119 -11.24 0.43 -2.86
CA GLY A 119 -12.48 0.78 -3.53
C GLY A 119 -13.37 -0.42 -3.84
N LEU A 120 -12.78 -1.55 -4.24
CA LEU A 120 -13.51 -2.80 -4.48
C LEU A 120 -14.18 -3.27 -3.18
N LEU A 121 -13.39 -3.39 -2.11
CA LEU A 121 -13.85 -3.89 -0.82
C LEU A 121 -14.90 -2.95 -0.20
N ASN A 122 -14.73 -1.62 -0.26
CA ASN A 122 -15.72 -0.67 0.23
C ASN A 122 -17.04 -0.79 -0.55
N THR A 123 -16.99 -1.06 -1.85
CA THR A 123 -18.21 -1.24 -2.64
C THR A 123 -18.90 -2.58 -2.31
N PHE A 124 -18.12 -3.64 -2.07
CA PHE A 124 -18.65 -4.96 -1.71
C PHE A 124 -19.25 -4.96 -0.29
N PHE A 125 -18.51 -4.45 0.71
CA PHE A 125 -18.92 -4.32 2.10
C PHE A 125 -19.49 -2.91 2.41
N SER A 126 -20.36 -2.43 1.52
CA SER A 126 -20.86 -1.04 1.50
C SER A 126 -21.70 -0.63 2.72
N ASN A 127 -22.13 -1.60 3.53
CA ASN A 127 -22.91 -1.35 4.73
C ASN A 127 -22.03 -1.04 5.97
N TRP A 128 -20.70 -1.10 5.85
CA TRP A 128 -19.75 -0.88 6.96
C TRP A 128 -19.99 0.46 7.69
N ALA A 129 -20.15 1.56 6.96
CA ALA A 129 -20.26 2.90 7.54
C ALA A 129 -21.52 3.11 8.39
N THR A 130 -22.60 2.38 8.13
CA THR A 130 -23.94 2.72 8.64
C THR A 130 -24.62 1.62 9.45
N THR A 131 -24.03 0.42 9.55
CA THR A 131 -24.74 -0.74 10.13
C THR A 131 -24.35 -1.05 11.56
N ASP A 132 -23.06 -1.33 11.83
CA ASP A 132 -22.63 -1.87 13.12
C ASP A 132 -21.32 -1.22 13.57
N ILE A 133 -21.40 -0.42 14.63
CA ILE A 133 -20.25 0.27 15.22
C ILE A 133 -19.17 -0.70 15.70
N ARG A 134 -19.51 -1.96 16.00
CA ARG A 134 -18.52 -2.97 16.41
C ARG A 134 -17.58 -3.36 15.27
N LYS A 135 -17.96 -3.09 14.02
CA LYS A 135 -17.13 -3.29 12.83
C LYS A 135 -16.22 -2.10 12.51
N HIS A 136 -16.37 -1.00 13.23
CA HIS A 136 -15.45 0.13 13.17
C HIS A 136 -14.30 -0.14 14.15
N LEU A 137 -13.17 -0.58 13.60
CA LEU A 137 -11.96 -0.67 14.41
C LEU A 137 -11.54 0.74 14.84
N PRO A 138 -11.12 0.94 16.09
CA PRO A 138 -10.54 2.20 16.51
C PRO A 138 -9.37 2.58 15.61
N PHE A 139 -9.24 3.87 15.28
CA PHE A 139 -8.23 4.37 14.34
C PHE A 139 -6.78 3.97 14.71
N ILE A 140 -6.51 3.76 16.00
CA ILE A 140 -5.20 3.29 16.51
C ILE A 140 -4.80 1.88 16.06
N TYR A 141 -5.72 1.06 15.52
CA TYR A 141 -5.41 -0.25 14.92
C TYR A 141 -5.03 -0.17 13.44
N ASN A 142 -5.08 1.03 12.84
CA ASN A 142 -4.62 1.29 11.47
C ASN A 142 -4.27 2.78 11.35
N LEU A 143 -3.36 3.25 12.20
CA LEU A 143 -3.03 4.66 12.28
C LEU A 143 -2.22 5.08 11.05
N SER A 144 -2.86 5.80 10.14
CA SER A 144 -2.20 6.35 8.96
C SER A 144 -1.09 7.34 9.33
N SER A 145 0.11 7.14 8.77
CA SER A 145 1.24 8.08 8.85
C SER A 145 0.86 9.48 8.36
N ILE A 146 -0.07 9.59 7.43
CA ILE A 146 -0.57 10.85 6.87
C ILE A 146 -1.36 11.65 7.92
N SER A 147 -2.14 10.96 8.75
CA SER A 147 -2.95 11.61 9.80
C SER A 147 -2.14 12.23 10.92
N ILE A 148 -0.92 11.74 11.09
CA ILE A 148 0.01 12.26 12.08
C ILE A 148 0.34 13.73 11.79
N TYR A 149 0.53 14.08 10.51
CA TYR A 149 0.80 15.45 10.12
C TYR A 149 -0.48 16.28 9.90
N SER A 150 -1.53 15.68 9.35
CA SER A 150 -2.74 16.43 8.96
C SER A 150 -3.58 16.87 10.16
N TYR A 151 -3.58 16.11 11.25
CA TYR A 151 -4.27 16.49 12.49
C TYR A 151 -3.41 16.31 13.74
N LEU A 152 -2.27 17.00 13.75
CA LEU A 152 -1.28 16.96 14.83
C LEU A 152 -1.84 17.15 16.25
N PRO A 153 -2.82 18.04 16.53
CA PRO A 153 -3.45 18.14 17.85
C PRO A 153 -4.05 16.83 18.36
N ALA A 154 -4.78 16.08 17.50
CA ALA A 154 -5.36 14.81 17.89
C ALA A 154 -4.26 13.75 18.10
N PHE A 155 -3.26 13.72 17.23
CA PHE A 155 -2.13 12.82 17.40
C PHE A 155 -1.37 13.06 18.71
N LYS A 156 -1.15 14.32 19.12
CA LYS A 156 -0.50 14.63 20.41
C LYS A 156 -1.26 14.10 21.62
N VAL A 157 -2.58 13.98 21.54
CA VAL A 157 -3.42 13.49 22.65
C VAL A 157 -3.60 11.97 22.61
N PHE A 158 -3.83 11.40 21.42
CA PHE A 158 -4.23 10.00 21.27
C PHE A 158 -3.16 9.09 20.63
N GLY A 159 -2.18 9.67 19.94
CA GLY A 159 -1.15 8.95 19.16
C GLY A 159 -0.25 8.06 20.00
N ALA A 160 -0.07 8.37 21.29
CA ALA A 160 0.64 7.49 22.23
C ALA A 160 -0.06 6.12 22.44
N ASN A 161 -1.35 6.01 22.08
CA ASN A 161 -2.12 4.78 22.16
C ASN A 161 -2.10 3.98 20.84
N ALA A 162 -1.30 4.37 19.85
CA ALA A 162 -1.18 3.66 18.58
C ALA A 162 -0.81 2.19 18.81
N LYS A 163 -1.58 1.28 18.21
CA LYS A 163 -1.30 -0.16 18.22
C LYS A 163 -0.70 -0.65 16.90
N VAL A 164 -1.13 -0.05 15.79
CA VAL A 164 -0.59 -0.31 14.46
C VAL A 164 -0.40 1.02 13.74
N VAL A 165 0.75 1.20 13.10
CA VAL A 165 1.03 2.32 12.20
C VAL A 165 1.01 1.81 10.77
N HIS A 166 0.39 2.57 9.87
CA HIS A 166 0.32 2.27 8.46
C HIS A 166 1.05 3.37 7.68
N PHE A 167 2.16 3.01 7.01
CA PHE A 167 3.00 3.93 6.26
C PHE A 167 2.41 4.24 4.87
N LEU A 168 1.25 4.89 4.87
CA LEU A 168 0.60 5.41 3.67
C LEU A 168 1.47 6.49 2.99
N GLY A 169 1.31 6.62 1.68
CA GLY A 169 2.07 7.54 0.83
C GLY A 169 3.03 6.84 -0.12
N GLN A 170 3.71 7.63 -0.94
CA GLN A 170 4.63 7.13 -1.97
C GLN A 170 5.93 6.62 -1.37
N THR A 171 6.45 7.30 -0.35
CA THR A 171 7.71 6.93 0.31
C THR A 171 7.44 5.92 1.41
N LYS A 172 7.92 4.69 1.22
CA LYS A 172 7.81 3.60 2.20
C LYS A 172 9.01 3.57 3.13
N PRO A 173 8.93 2.93 4.31
CA PRO A 173 10.04 2.90 5.28
C PRO A 173 11.37 2.43 4.68
N TRP A 174 11.32 1.46 3.77
CA TRP A 174 12.48 0.90 3.08
C TRP A 174 13.11 1.81 2.02
N ASN A 175 12.43 2.89 1.61
CA ASN A 175 12.98 3.88 0.66
C ASN A 175 13.92 4.88 1.36
N TYR A 176 13.88 4.95 2.70
CA TYR A 176 14.76 5.85 3.46
C TYR A 176 16.19 5.30 3.54
N THR A 177 17.14 6.20 3.79
CA THR A 177 18.52 5.81 4.11
C THR A 177 18.72 5.84 5.62
N TYR A 178 19.17 4.74 6.20
CA TYR A 178 19.37 4.63 7.65
C TYR A 178 20.86 4.53 7.99
N ASP A 179 21.28 5.30 9.00
CA ASP A 179 22.61 5.18 9.61
C ASP A 179 22.51 4.30 10.87
N PRO A 180 23.01 3.05 10.83
CA PRO A 180 22.95 2.14 11.97
C PRO A 180 23.86 2.57 13.14
N LYS A 181 24.84 3.45 12.92
CA LYS A 181 25.72 3.94 13.99
C LYS A 181 25.03 4.99 14.83
N THR A 182 24.32 5.92 14.20
CA THR A 182 23.58 6.99 14.89
C THR A 182 22.13 6.61 15.20
N LYS A 183 21.68 5.45 14.71
CA LYS A 183 20.28 4.98 14.78
C LYS A 183 19.28 6.01 14.26
N SER A 184 19.63 6.69 13.17
CA SER A 184 18.82 7.76 12.60
C SER A 184 18.77 7.68 11.08
N MET A 185 17.63 8.06 10.50
CA MET A 185 17.52 8.20 9.06
C MET A 185 18.15 9.51 8.58
N LYS A 186 18.70 9.49 7.36
CA LYS A 186 18.96 10.71 6.59
C LYS A 186 17.65 11.12 5.95
N ILE A 187 17.04 12.17 6.49
CA ILE A 187 15.76 12.69 6.00
C ILE A 187 16.01 14.09 5.44
N ASP A 188 15.48 14.36 4.25
CA ASP A 188 15.47 15.71 3.70
C ASP A 188 14.48 16.57 4.48
N ALA A 189 14.84 17.83 4.74
CA ALA A 189 14.08 18.74 5.59
C ALA A 189 12.64 19.05 5.13
N HIS A 190 12.26 18.63 3.92
CA HIS A 190 10.93 18.84 3.33
C HIS A 190 10.05 17.57 3.34
N ASP A 191 10.52 16.45 3.88
CA ASP A 191 9.74 15.21 3.91
C ASP A 191 8.68 15.27 5.03
N PRO A 192 7.37 15.08 4.74
CA PRO A 192 6.31 14.98 5.76
C PRO A 192 6.58 13.93 6.84
N ALA A 193 7.38 12.90 6.55
CA ALA A 193 7.84 11.91 7.51
C ALA A 193 8.69 12.50 8.66
N MET A 194 9.20 13.73 8.52
CA MET A 194 9.90 14.46 9.57
C MET A 194 9.05 14.71 10.82
N ILE A 195 7.72 14.69 10.70
CA ILE A 195 6.86 15.18 11.78
C ILE A 195 6.89 14.19 12.96
N HIS A 196 7.06 12.88 12.69
CA HIS A 196 7.19 11.84 13.72
C HIS A 196 8.14 10.70 13.30
N PRO A 197 9.47 10.91 13.41
CA PRO A 197 10.46 9.92 12.99
C PRO A 197 10.47 8.68 13.89
N GLU A 198 9.80 8.68 15.06
CA GLU A 198 9.82 7.58 16.01
C GLU A 198 9.31 6.26 15.43
N PHE A 199 8.25 6.28 14.62
CA PHE A 199 7.70 5.06 14.03
C PHE A 199 8.60 4.50 12.95
N LEU A 200 9.18 5.36 12.11
CA LEU A 200 10.16 4.95 11.11
C LEU A 200 11.45 4.45 11.76
N ASN A 201 11.94 5.11 12.82
CA ASN A 201 13.09 4.63 13.58
C ASN A 201 12.82 3.26 14.20
N THR A 202 11.61 3.02 14.70
CA THR A 202 11.18 1.72 15.22
C THR A 202 11.20 0.65 14.13
N TRP A 203 10.65 0.97 12.94
CA TRP A 203 10.70 0.08 11.78
C TRP A 203 12.14 -0.28 11.41
N TRP A 204 13.04 0.70 11.35
CA TRP A 204 14.45 0.51 11.01
C TRP A 204 15.24 -0.24 12.08
N ASP A 205 14.93 -0.03 13.37
CA ASP A 205 15.55 -0.77 14.47
C ASP A 205 15.17 -2.26 14.41
N ILE A 206 13.90 -2.59 14.13
CA ILE A 206 13.44 -3.97 13.92
C ILE A 206 14.10 -4.57 12.68
N PHE A 207 14.09 -3.86 11.54
CA PHE A 207 14.70 -4.34 10.30
C PHE A 207 16.19 -4.64 10.51
N THR A 208 16.94 -3.70 11.08
CA THR A 208 18.39 -3.84 11.28
C THR A 208 18.74 -4.92 12.31
N THR A 209 17.96 -5.03 13.38
CA THR A 209 18.26 -5.96 14.48
C THR A 209 17.79 -7.39 14.20
N SER A 210 16.66 -7.56 13.50
CA SER A 210 16.00 -8.86 13.38
C SER A 210 15.92 -9.39 11.95
N VAL A 211 15.76 -8.53 10.94
CA VAL A 211 15.56 -8.97 9.54
C VAL A 211 16.88 -9.00 8.77
N LEU A 212 17.70 -7.97 8.89
CA LEU A 212 18.99 -7.85 8.20
C LEU A 212 19.93 -9.04 8.49
N PRO A 213 20.06 -9.56 9.72
CA PRO A 213 20.86 -10.76 9.97
C PRO A 213 20.35 -11.99 9.23
N LEU A 214 19.04 -12.17 9.10
CA LEU A 214 18.44 -13.28 8.35
C LEU A 214 18.75 -13.16 6.84
N LEU A 215 18.65 -11.94 6.31
CA LEU A 215 19.00 -11.66 4.92
C LEU A 215 20.49 -11.93 4.65
N GLN A 216 21.37 -11.53 5.55
CA GLN A 216 22.82 -11.78 5.45
C GLN A 216 23.14 -13.29 5.51
N GLN A 217 22.54 -14.02 6.46
CA GLN A 217 22.72 -15.48 6.58
C GLN A 217 22.23 -16.23 5.35
N SER A 218 21.17 -15.73 4.69
CA SER A 218 20.67 -16.31 3.44
C SER A 218 21.51 -15.95 2.20
N GLY A 219 22.55 -15.12 2.35
CA GLY A 219 23.42 -14.68 1.26
C GLY A 219 22.80 -13.63 0.33
N LEU A 220 21.61 -13.11 0.66
CA LEU A 220 20.92 -12.07 -0.12
C LEU A 220 21.58 -10.69 0.05
N VAL A 221 22.30 -10.47 1.16
CA VAL A 221 23.01 -9.22 1.46
C VAL A 221 24.46 -9.53 1.79
N LYS A 222 25.39 -8.90 1.07
CA LYS A 222 26.82 -8.91 1.42
C LYS A 222 27.14 -7.72 2.34
N GLU A 223 28.18 -7.85 3.17
CA GLU A 223 28.54 -6.89 4.22
C GLU A 223 28.27 -5.42 3.87
N THR A 224 27.53 -4.76 4.75
CA THR A 224 26.90 -3.48 4.52
C THR A 224 27.90 -2.33 4.56
N ALA A 225 27.80 -1.44 3.56
CA ALA A 225 28.44 -0.13 3.58
C ALA A 225 27.99 0.70 4.80
N SER A 226 28.60 1.87 5.02
CA SER A 226 28.34 2.74 6.17
C SER A 226 26.89 3.23 6.32
N TYR A 227 26.04 3.03 5.31
CA TYR A 227 24.62 3.39 5.29
C TYR A 227 23.81 2.24 4.68
N LEU A 228 22.57 2.07 5.16
CA LEU A 228 21.65 1.07 4.65
C LEU A 228 20.61 1.72 3.73
N LYS A 229 20.53 1.24 2.49
CA LYS A 229 19.39 1.40 1.59
C LYS A 229 18.81 0.02 1.29
N VAL A 230 17.50 -0.17 1.43
CA VAL A 230 16.88 -1.48 1.17
C VAL A 230 16.94 -1.84 -0.33
N GLU A 231 16.98 -0.86 -1.23
CA GLU A 231 17.16 -1.11 -2.68
C GLU A 231 18.52 -1.79 -3.00
N GLU A 232 19.58 -1.51 -2.24
CA GLU A 232 20.88 -2.20 -2.38
C GLU A 232 20.87 -3.61 -1.75
N VAL A 233 19.85 -3.92 -0.94
CA VAL A 233 19.60 -5.21 -0.28
C VAL A 233 18.75 -6.15 -1.16
N SER A 234 18.09 -5.63 -2.21
CA SER A 234 17.14 -6.38 -3.05
C SER A 234 17.62 -6.67 -4.47
N GLY A 235 18.93 -6.71 -4.72
CA GLY A 235 19.56 -6.77 -6.06
C GLY A 235 19.16 -7.90 -7.03
N ASP A 236 18.16 -8.72 -6.71
CA ASP A 236 17.64 -9.81 -7.56
C ASP A 236 16.11 -9.78 -7.80
N VAL A 237 15.39 -8.69 -7.50
CA VAL A 237 13.93 -8.60 -7.76
C VAL A 237 13.55 -7.62 -8.88
N SER A 238 14.50 -6.85 -9.42
CA SER A 238 14.25 -5.87 -10.48
C SER A 238 14.58 -6.37 -11.90
N HIS A 239 14.16 -7.59 -12.25
CA HIS A 239 14.16 -8.07 -13.64
C HIS A 239 12.75 -8.43 -14.12
N LEU A 240 11.86 -7.45 -14.04
CA LEU A 240 10.76 -7.30 -14.99
C LEU A 240 10.84 -5.89 -15.58
N SER A 241 11.94 -5.64 -16.30
CA SER A 241 12.01 -4.53 -17.24
C SER A 241 11.06 -4.86 -18.40
N LEU A 242 9.82 -4.38 -18.33
CA LEU A 242 9.05 -4.13 -19.54
C LEU A 242 9.87 -3.12 -20.34
N GLY A 243 10.41 -3.57 -21.48
CA GLY A 243 11.37 -2.80 -22.26
C GLY A 243 10.85 -1.39 -22.54
N GLU A 244 11.62 -0.40 -22.10
CA GLU A 244 11.48 0.97 -22.60
C GLU A 244 11.73 0.94 -24.10
N THR A 245 10.63 1.00 -24.85
CA THR A 245 10.72 1.30 -26.28
C THR A 245 11.05 2.80 -26.35
N PRO A 246 12.08 3.23 -27.10
CA PRO A 246 12.40 4.65 -27.20
C PRO A 246 11.17 5.44 -27.64
N ALA A 247 10.83 6.49 -26.88
CA ALA A 247 9.71 7.36 -27.19
C ALA A 247 9.83 7.88 -28.63
N ALA A 248 8.96 7.39 -29.52
CA ALA A 248 8.78 7.98 -30.83
C ALA A 248 8.29 9.42 -30.65
N ALA A 249 8.81 10.34 -31.46
CA ALA A 249 8.39 11.74 -31.47
C ALA A 249 6.86 11.82 -31.62
N GLN A 250 6.18 12.39 -30.62
CA GLN A 250 4.73 12.51 -30.63
C GLN A 250 4.27 13.52 -31.69
N PRO A 251 3.16 13.24 -32.41
CA PRO A 251 2.58 14.19 -33.34
C PRO A 251 2.07 15.44 -32.61
N PHE A 252 2.17 16.59 -33.28
CA PHE A 252 1.74 17.88 -32.75
C PHE A 252 0.22 17.91 -32.59
N VAL A 253 -0.28 17.73 -31.36
CA VAL A 253 -1.72 17.80 -31.03
C VAL A 253 -2.14 19.26 -30.97
N SER A 254 -3.28 19.60 -31.59
CA SER A 254 -3.80 20.97 -31.57
C SER A 254 -4.23 21.39 -30.15
N SER A 255 -4.27 22.70 -29.87
CA SER A 255 -4.68 23.21 -28.56
C SER A 255 -6.14 22.87 -28.20
N GLU A 256 -6.99 22.68 -29.20
CA GLU A 256 -8.41 22.34 -29.04
C GLU A 256 -8.57 20.88 -28.62
N GLU A 257 -7.90 19.95 -29.31
CA GLU A 257 -7.89 18.52 -28.92
C GLU A 257 -7.25 18.32 -27.54
N ARG A 258 -6.21 19.11 -27.21
CA ARG A 258 -5.60 19.05 -25.88
C ARG A 258 -6.59 19.48 -24.79
N LYS A 259 -7.43 20.48 -25.05
CA LYS A 259 -8.47 20.94 -24.11
C LYS A 259 -9.56 19.89 -23.91
N GLU A 260 -10.02 19.25 -24.99
CA GLU A 260 -11.04 18.18 -24.89
C GLU A 260 -10.53 16.99 -24.07
N ARG A 261 -9.26 16.61 -24.23
CA ARG A 261 -8.64 15.57 -23.40
C ARG A 261 -8.59 15.94 -21.92
N TRP A 262 -8.33 17.20 -21.60
CA TRP A 262 -8.41 17.71 -20.22
C TRP A 262 -9.82 17.59 -19.64
N GLU A 263 -10.83 17.99 -20.41
CA GLU A 263 -12.25 17.91 -20.00
C GLU A 263 -12.74 16.47 -19.80
N GLN A 264 -12.11 15.51 -20.48
CA GLN A 264 -12.39 14.07 -20.37
C GLN A 264 -11.49 13.34 -19.36
N GLY A 265 -10.61 14.05 -18.63
CA GLY A 265 -9.72 13.45 -17.63
C GLY A 265 -8.53 12.65 -18.20
N GLN A 266 -8.18 12.87 -19.47
CA GLN A 266 -7.09 12.19 -20.20
C GLN A 266 -5.90 13.12 -20.46
N ALA A 267 -5.58 14.02 -19.52
CA ALA A 267 -4.47 14.95 -19.65
C ALA A 267 -3.11 14.21 -19.69
N ASP A 268 -2.15 14.76 -20.44
CA ASP A 268 -0.82 14.17 -20.60
C ASP A 268 0.12 14.61 -19.46
N TYR A 269 -0.08 14.05 -18.27
CA TYR A 269 0.62 14.43 -17.04
C TYR A 269 2.14 14.18 -17.08
N MET A 270 2.64 13.37 -18.02
CA MET A 270 4.07 13.07 -18.17
C MET A 270 4.73 13.82 -19.34
N GLY A 271 3.95 14.54 -20.15
CA GLY A 271 4.44 15.27 -21.32
C GLY A 271 3.97 16.72 -21.34
N ALA A 272 3.09 17.04 -22.29
CA ALA A 272 2.69 18.42 -22.60
C ALA A 272 1.89 19.09 -21.46
N ASP A 273 1.31 18.30 -20.56
CA ASP A 273 0.51 18.74 -19.41
C ASP A 273 1.20 18.39 -18.07
N SER A 274 2.51 18.13 -18.11
CA SER A 274 3.30 17.93 -16.90
C SER A 274 3.30 19.17 -16.00
N PHE A 275 3.46 18.92 -14.70
CA PHE A 275 3.52 19.96 -13.67
C PHE A 275 4.55 21.03 -14.00
N ASP A 276 5.76 20.63 -14.43
CA ASP A 276 6.84 21.56 -14.76
C ASP A 276 6.46 22.52 -15.90
N ASN A 277 5.73 22.03 -16.91
CA ASN A 277 5.27 22.84 -18.04
C ASN A 277 4.16 23.80 -17.63
N ILE A 278 3.25 23.37 -16.76
CA ILE A 278 2.16 24.20 -16.22
C ILE A 278 2.74 25.30 -15.33
N GLN A 279 3.65 24.95 -14.41
CA GLN A 279 4.31 25.88 -13.52
C GLN A 279 5.08 26.94 -14.31
N LYS A 280 5.89 26.52 -15.29
CA LYS A 280 6.64 27.43 -16.16
C LYS A 280 5.74 28.43 -16.91
N LYS A 281 4.53 28.00 -17.32
CA LYS A 281 3.55 28.88 -17.98
C LYS A 281 2.89 29.83 -17.00
N LEU A 282 2.56 29.39 -15.78
CA LEU A 282 2.02 30.27 -14.73
C LEU A 282 3.05 31.34 -14.33
N ASP A 283 4.31 30.97 -14.21
CA ASP A 283 5.41 31.88 -13.89
C ASP A 283 5.57 32.99 -14.95
N THR A 284 5.29 32.70 -16.23
CA THR A 284 5.29 33.73 -17.28
C THR A 284 4.13 34.73 -17.22
N TYR A 285 3.04 34.43 -16.51
CA TYR A 285 1.93 35.36 -16.29
C TYR A 285 2.05 36.16 -14.99
N LEU A 286 2.99 35.79 -14.10
CA LEU A 286 3.20 36.40 -12.79
C LEU A 286 4.38 37.40 -12.76
N GLN A 287 4.89 37.79 -13.94
CA GLN A 287 5.82 38.91 -14.15
C GLN A 287 5.08 40.15 -14.67
#